data_AF-A0A067GSN5-F1
#
_entry.id   AF-A0A067GSN5-F1
#
_cell.length_a   1.000
_cell.length_b   1.000
_cell.length_c   1.000
_cell.angle_alpha   90.00
_cell.angle_beta   90.00
_cell.angle_gamma   90.00
#
_symmetry.space_group_name_H-M   'P 1'
#
loop_
_entity.id
_entity.type
_entity.pdbx_description
1 polymer ?
#
loop_
_entity_poly.entity_id
_entity_poly.type
_entity_poly.pdbx_seq_one_letter_code
_entity_poly.pdbx_strand_id
1 'polypeptide(L)'
;MGRPDLCFDIIHQVLPYNQQEDFIFGILAFSLLELGQMSDAEEAAKKGLKINKHDCWSQHALCHVLQHDCCFKEAVQFMEECSSTWSSCSSFMYTHNWWHVALCYLEGHSPMRKVLEIYDNHIWKELEKPDAVHPEVYLNALGLLLRVYVRGELDVFGNRLKVLADCVADQVSIPSIFFPLKNFSKLFLVRI
;
A
#
# COMPACT_ATOMS: atom_id res chain seq x y z
N MET A 1 -16.34 -0.53 -7.20
CA MET A 1 -15.23 -1.34 -7.74
C MET A 1 -14.45 -0.43 -8.68
N GLY A 2 -13.12 -0.49 -8.68
CA GLY A 2 -12.22 0.60 -9.16
C GLY A 2 -12.10 0.83 -10.67
N ARG A 3 -12.76 0.02 -11.52
CA ARG A 3 -12.67 0.11 -13.01
C ARG A 3 -11.23 0.24 -13.55
N PRO A 4 -10.35 -0.73 -13.24
CA PRO A 4 -8.97 -0.72 -13.74
C PRO A 4 -8.88 -0.75 -15.27
N ASP A 5 -9.90 -1.30 -15.92
CA ASP A 5 -10.09 -1.28 -17.38
C ASP A 5 -10.10 0.14 -17.95
N LEU A 6 -10.80 1.08 -17.31
CA LEU A 6 -10.86 2.47 -17.77
C LEU A 6 -9.52 3.18 -17.59
N CYS A 7 -8.82 2.90 -16.50
CA CYS A 7 -7.51 3.49 -16.24
C CYS A 7 -6.50 3.01 -17.30
N PHE A 8 -6.49 1.71 -17.57
CA PHE A 8 -5.69 1.09 -18.63
C PHE A 8 -5.97 1.72 -20.00
N ASP A 9 -7.24 1.87 -20.40
CA ASP A 9 -7.62 2.47 -21.68
C ASP A 9 -7.13 3.92 -21.85
N ILE A 10 -7.19 4.72 -20.77
CA ILE A 10 -6.69 6.10 -20.77
C ILE A 10 -5.17 6.12 -20.91
N ILE A 11 -4.47 5.28 -20.13
CA ILE A 11 -3.00 5.19 -20.17
C ILE A 11 -2.54 4.81 -21.57
N HIS A 12 -3.18 3.85 -22.21
CA HIS A 12 -2.84 3.43 -23.57
C HIS A 12 -2.93 4.56 -24.60
N GLN A 13 -3.86 5.50 -24.44
CA GLN A 13 -4.01 6.65 -25.32
C GLN A 13 -2.90 7.68 -25.13
N VAL A 14 -2.43 7.89 -23.89
CA VAL A 14 -1.45 8.93 -23.57
C VAL A 14 -0.01 8.42 -23.54
N LEU A 15 0.21 7.11 -23.37
CA LEU A 15 1.53 6.50 -23.26
C LEU A 15 2.48 6.85 -24.42
N PRO A 16 2.06 6.89 -25.71
CA PRO A 16 2.95 7.26 -26.81
C PRO A 16 3.57 8.66 -26.65
N TYR A 17 2.90 9.56 -25.95
CA TYR A 17 3.35 10.94 -25.73
C TYR A 17 4.16 11.11 -24.44
N ASN A 18 4.14 10.12 -23.55
CA ASN A 18 4.73 10.19 -22.20
C ASN A 18 5.78 9.09 -21.96
N GLN A 19 6.41 8.55 -23.01
CA GLN A 19 7.30 7.38 -22.90
C GLN A 19 8.56 7.60 -22.05
N GLN A 20 8.90 8.85 -21.75
CA GLN A 20 10.05 9.25 -20.93
C GLN A 20 9.65 9.69 -19.52
N GLU A 21 8.35 9.71 -19.22
CA GLU A 21 7.85 10.05 -17.90
C GLU A 21 7.73 8.77 -17.07
N ASP A 22 8.20 8.77 -15.82
CA ASP A 22 8.15 7.62 -14.93
C ASP A 22 6.73 7.33 -14.42
N PHE A 23 5.99 8.39 -14.05
CA PHE A 23 4.67 8.26 -13.45
C PHE A 23 3.69 7.46 -14.32
N ILE A 24 3.79 7.56 -15.66
CA ILE A 24 2.86 6.83 -16.56
C ILE A 24 3.06 5.32 -16.45
N PHE A 25 4.28 4.87 -16.19
CA PHE A 25 4.60 3.46 -16.03
C PHE A 25 4.18 2.92 -14.67
N GLY A 26 4.24 3.76 -13.61
CA GLY A 26 3.69 3.40 -12.31
C GLY A 26 2.17 3.16 -12.37
N ILE A 27 1.42 4.06 -13.03
CA ILE A 27 -0.03 3.90 -13.22
C ILE A 27 -0.34 2.72 -14.14
N LEU A 28 0.45 2.51 -15.21
CA LEU A 28 0.30 1.37 -16.12
C LEU A 28 0.48 0.05 -15.37
N ALA A 29 1.56 -0.07 -14.60
CA ALA A 29 1.87 -1.27 -13.83
C ALA A 29 0.76 -1.61 -12.83
N PHE A 30 0.26 -0.60 -12.10
CA PHE A 30 -0.86 -0.81 -11.17
C PHE A 30 -2.15 -1.22 -11.88
N SER A 31 -2.46 -0.63 -13.04
CA SER A 31 -3.65 -1.01 -13.81
C SER A 31 -3.58 -2.46 -14.31
N LEU A 32 -2.41 -2.88 -14.80
CA LEU A 32 -2.15 -4.25 -15.25
C LEU A 32 -2.23 -5.27 -14.10
N LEU A 33 -1.69 -4.91 -12.93
CA LEU A 33 -1.83 -5.69 -11.70
C LEU A 33 -3.29 -5.94 -11.37
N GLU A 34 -4.13 -4.89 -11.35
CA GLU A 34 -5.55 -5.00 -11.02
C GLU A 34 -6.34 -5.82 -12.06
N LEU A 35 -5.83 -5.93 -13.28
CA LEU A 35 -6.34 -6.80 -14.35
C LEU A 35 -5.80 -8.24 -14.27
N GLY A 36 -4.89 -8.53 -13.33
CA GLY A 36 -4.26 -9.85 -13.19
C GLY A 36 -3.14 -10.13 -14.20
N GLN A 37 -2.67 -9.11 -14.92
CA GLN A 37 -1.60 -9.22 -15.92
C GLN A 37 -0.23 -9.00 -15.29
N MET A 38 0.21 -9.93 -14.44
CA MET A 38 1.38 -9.74 -13.58
C MET A 38 2.70 -9.56 -14.35
N SER A 39 2.91 -10.31 -15.43
CA SER A 39 4.11 -10.18 -16.28
C SER A 39 4.20 -8.80 -16.93
N ASP A 40 3.09 -8.29 -17.46
CA ASP A 40 3.04 -6.97 -18.09
C ASP A 40 3.21 -5.87 -17.03
N ALA A 41 2.64 -6.07 -15.84
CA ALA A 41 2.80 -5.16 -14.71
C ALA A 41 4.26 -5.04 -14.27
N GLU A 42 4.98 -6.17 -14.22
CA GLU A 42 6.40 -6.20 -13.90
C GLU A 42 7.24 -5.44 -14.93
N GLU A 43 6.98 -5.67 -16.22
CA GLU A 43 7.68 -4.97 -17.31
C GLU A 43 7.45 -3.46 -17.25
N ALA A 44 6.21 -3.04 -17.02
CA ALA A 44 5.85 -1.63 -16.86
C ALA A 44 6.57 -1.02 -15.64
N ALA A 45 6.50 -1.66 -14.47
CA ALA A 45 7.16 -1.17 -13.26
C ALA A 45 8.68 -1.04 -13.46
N LYS A 46 9.33 -2.06 -14.04
CA LYS A 46 10.77 -2.03 -14.36
C LYS A 46 11.12 -0.90 -15.32
N LYS A 47 10.25 -0.59 -16.28
CA LYS A 47 10.45 0.53 -17.22
C LYS A 47 10.36 1.88 -16.50
N GLY A 48 9.38 2.07 -15.60
CA GLY A 48 9.29 3.25 -14.76
C GLY A 48 10.54 3.44 -13.89
N LEU A 49 10.98 2.37 -13.22
CA LEU A 49 12.19 2.39 -12.38
C LEU A 49 13.48 2.66 -13.17
N LYS A 50 13.53 2.28 -14.44
CA LYS A 50 14.66 2.60 -15.32
C LYS A 50 14.74 4.11 -15.64
N ILE A 51 13.59 4.78 -15.73
CA ILE A 51 13.50 6.23 -15.93
C ILE A 51 13.82 6.95 -14.62
N ASN A 52 13.13 6.56 -13.55
CA ASN A 52 13.31 7.10 -12.21
C ASN A 52 13.27 5.98 -11.17
N LYS A 53 14.44 5.61 -10.65
CA LYS A 53 14.57 4.60 -9.57
C LYS A 53 13.86 4.99 -8.26
N HIS A 54 13.46 6.25 -8.10
CA HIS A 54 12.80 6.78 -6.91
C HIS A 54 11.29 6.86 -7.05
N ASP A 55 10.71 6.42 -8.18
CA ASP A 55 9.26 6.40 -8.35
C ASP A 55 8.59 5.38 -7.42
N CYS A 56 7.95 5.91 -6.37
CA CYS A 56 7.31 5.11 -5.33
C CYS A 56 6.16 4.22 -5.84
N TRP A 57 5.50 4.60 -6.95
CA TRP A 57 4.41 3.81 -7.53
C TRP A 57 4.93 2.60 -8.31
N SER A 58 6.01 2.76 -9.07
CA SER A 58 6.66 1.64 -9.74
C SER A 58 7.31 0.67 -8.73
N GLN A 59 7.90 1.20 -7.64
CA GLN A 59 8.41 0.37 -6.54
C GLN A 59 7.27 -0.44 -5.89
N HIS A 60 6.15 0.21 -5.60
CA HIS A 60 4.93 -0.43 -5.09
C HIS A 60 4.42 -1.55 -6.01
N ALA A 61 4.28 -1.27 -7.30
CA ALA A 61 3.79 -2.25 -8.27
C ALA A 61 4.73 -3.47 -8.38
N LEU A 62 6.05 -3.26 -8.36
CA LEU A 62 7.01 -4.36 -8.38
C LEU A 62 6.96 -5.20 -7.09
N CYS A 63 6.72 -4.58 -5.93
CA CYS A 63 6.49 -5.30 -4.68
C CYS A 63 5.29 -6.23 -4.79
N HIS A 64 4.18 -5.77 -5.37
CA HIS A 64 3.01 -6.59 -5.62
C HIS A 64 3.28 -7.80 -6.51
N VAL A 65 4.07 -7.64 -7.57
CA VAL A 65 4.50 -8.76 -8.43
C VAL A 65 5.24 -9.81 -7.61
N LEU A 66 6.23 -9.38 -6.81
CA LEU A 66 6.99 -10.29 -5.95
C LEU A 66 6.11 -10.95 -4.88
N GLN A 67 5.12 -10.24 -4.34
CA GLN A 67 4.14 -10.80 -3.40
C GLN A 67 3.25 -11.86 -4.06
N HIS A 68 2.76 -11.59 -5.26
CA HIS A 68 1.96 -12.53 -6.04
C HIS A 68 2.73 -13.84 -6.30
N ASP A 69 4.02 -13.72 -6.62
CA ASP A 69 4.89 -14.86 -6.90
C ASP A 69 5.45 -15.52 -5.62
N CYS A 70 4.97 -15.12 -4.44
CA CYS A 70 5.42 -15.59 -3.13
C CYS A 70 6.91 -15.37 -2.83
N CYS A 71 7.56 -14.43 -3.53
CA CYS A 71 8.95 -14.03 -3.34
C CYS A 71 9.10 -13.02 -2.19
N PHE A 72 8.53 -13.31 -1.02
CA PHE A 72 8.38 -12.34 0.07
C PHE A 72 9.70 -11.78 0.60
N LYS A 73 10.73 -12.61 0.73
CA LYS A 73 12.05 -12.17 1.20
C LYS A 73 12.70 -11.18 0.23
N GLU A 74 12.57 -11.44 -1.07
CA GLU A 74 13.06 -10.55 -2.13
C GLU A 74 12.28 -9.24 -2.14
N ALA A 75 10.95 -9.31 -1.98
CA ALA A 75 10.10 -8.13 -1.87
C ALA A 75 10.50 -7.23 -0.69
N VAL A 76 10.75 -7.80 0.49
CA VAL A 76 11.24 -7.03 1.65
C VAL A 76 12.58 -6.37 1.34
N GLN A 77 13.55 -7.13 0.83
CA GLN A 77 14.87 -6.59 0.54
C GLN A 77 14.78 -5.40 -0.43
N PHE A 78 14.08 -5.59 -1.56
CA PHE A 78 13.89 -4.55 -2.56
C PHE A 78 13.21 -3.30 -1.99
N MET A 79 12.14 -3.48 -1.22
CA MET A 79 11.38 -2.38 -0.65
C MET A 79 12.18 -1.62 0.42
N GLU A 80 12.89 -2.32 1.30
CA GLU A 80 13.75 -1.68 2.30
C GLU A 80 14.91 -0.90 1.66
N GLU A 81 15.50 -1.40 0.58
CA GLU A 81 16.51 -0.67 -0.23
C GLU A 81 15.94 0.62 -0.84
N CYS A 82 14.65 0.63 -1.21
CA CYS A 82 13.97 1.81 -1.74
C CYS A 82 13.51 2.80 -0.65
N SER A 83 13.34 2.35 0.59
CA SER A 83 12.57 3.06 1.63
C SER A 83 13.00 4.50 1.93
N SER A 84 14.30 4.82 1.76
CA SER A 84 14.83 6.18 1.93
C SER A 84 14.22 7.22 1.00
N THR A 85 13.60 6.79 -0.11
CA THR A 85 13.02 7.68 -1.13
C THR A 85 11.56 8.02 -0.84
N TRP A 86 10.92 7.35 0.12
CA TRP A 86 9.50 7.53 0.40
C TRP A 86 9.18 8.73 1.25
N SER A 87 10.17 9.36 1.90
CA SER A 87 9.93 10.52 2.77
C SER A 87 9.38 11.74 2.02
N SER A 88 9.55 11.78 0.69
CA SER A 88 8.99 12.81 -0.19
C SER A 88 7.63 12.44 -0.79
N CYS A 89 7.12 11.23 -0.52
CA CYS A 89 5.81 10.78 -0.98
C CYS A 89 4.69 11.38 -0.13
N SER A 90 3.45 11.26 -0.60
CA SER A 90 2.29 11.51 0.25
C SER A 90 2.28 10.56 1.45
N SER A 91 1.69 10.97 2.58
CA SER A 91 1.53 10.12 3.76
C SER A 91 0.86 8.78 3.45
N PHE A 92 -0.10 8.77 2.52
CA PHE A 92 -0.71 7.53 2.04
C PHE A 92 0.33 6.60 1.42
N MET A 93 1.03 7.03 0.37
CA MET A 93 1.96 6.14 -0.34
C MET A 93 3.17 5.76 0.52
N TYR A 94 3.65 6.67 1.38
CA TYR A 94 4.67 6.36 2.39
C TYR A 94 4.23 5.19 3.27
N THR A 95 3.06 5.30 3.90
CA THR A 95 2.58 4.26 4.82
C THR A 95 2.12 3.00 4.10
N HIS A 96 1.65 3.11 2.86
CA HIS A 96 1.21 1.97 2.06
C HIS A 96 2.40 1.13 1.59
N ASN A 97 3.51 1.74 1.19
CA ASN A 97 4.74 1.00 0.88
C ASN A 97 5.25 0.22 2.10
N TRP A 98 5.27 0.84 3.28
CA TRP A 98 5.58 0.14 4.53
C TRP A 98 4.56 -0.94 4.89
N TRP A 99 3.28 -0.73 4.58
CA TRP A 99 2.25 -1.74 4.77
C TRP A 99 2.52 -3.00 3.93
N HIS A 100 2.96 -2.85 2.68
CA HIS A 100 3.38 -4.00 1.86
C HIS A 100 4.59 -4.72 2.44
N VAL A 101 5.58 -4.00 2.99
CA VAL A 101 6.72 -4.61 3.71
C VAL A 101 6.21 -5.44 4.90
N ALA A 102 5.28 -4.89 5.69
CA ALA A 102 4.68 -5.60 6.82
C ALA A 102 3.95 -6.88 6.37
N LEU A 103 3.24 -6.84 5.23
CA LEU A 103 2.62 -8.02 4.65
C LEU A 103 3.65 -9.05 4.20
N CYS A 104 4.74 -8.66 3.54
CA CYS A 104 5.78 -9.60 3.14
C CYS A 104 6.41 -10.28 4.36
N TYR A 105 6.64 -9.56 5.46
CA TYR A 105 7.08 -10.17 6.72
C TYR A 105 6.04 -11.17 7.26
N LEU A 106 4.76 -10.83 7.21
CA LEU A 106 3.67 -11.65 7.70
C LEU A 106 3.49 -12.95 6.88
N GLU A 107 3.47 -12.85 5.54
CA GLU A 107 3.34 -13.99 4.62
C GLU A 107 4.63 -14.82 4.54
N GLY A 108 5.79 -14.18 4.69
CA GLY A 108 7.10 -14.82 4.76
C GLY A 108 7.40 -15.49 6.11
N HIS A 109 6.43 -15.61 7.01
CA HIS A 109 6.56 -16.25 8.33
C HIS A 109 7.69 -15.66 9.20
N SER A 110 7.95 -14.35 9.06
CA SER A 110 8.90 -13.66 9.93
C SER A 110 8.31 -13.45 11.33
N PRO A 111 9.13 -13.25 12.37
CA PRO A 111 8.63 -12.99 13.71
C PRO A 111 7.66 -11.81 13.74
N MET A 112 6.50 -11.96 14.39
CA MET A 112 5.45 -10.92 14.45
C MET A 112 5.96 -9.56 14.95
N ARG A 113 7.02 -9.56 15.78
CA ARG A 113 7.71 -8.35 16.21
C ARG A 113 8.14 -7.46 15.04
N LYS A 114 8.54 -8.02 13.89
CA LYS A 114 8.89 -7.25 12.69
C LYS A 114 7.68 -6.51 12.12
N VAL A 115 6.53 -7.16 12.05
CA VAL A 115 5.28 -6.54 11.59
C VAL A 115 4.85 -5.41 12.54
N LEU A 116 4.99 -5.63 13.86
CA LEU A 116 4.73 -4.61 14.88
C LEU A 116 5.71 -3.42 14.77
N GLU A 117 7.01 -3.68 14.57
CA GLU A 117 8.03 -2.64 14.36
C GLU A 117 7.66 -1.74 13.17
N ILE A 118 7.17 -2.31 12.07
CA ILE A 118 6.72 -1.53 10.91
C ILE A 118 5.47 -0.70 11.24
N TYR A 119 4.49 -1.31 11.91
CA TYR A 119 3.28 -0.60 12.33
C TYR A 119 3.62 0.60 13.22
N ASP A 120 4.39 0.40 14.30
CA ASP A 120 4.69 1.45 15.27
C ASP A 120 5.57 2.55 14.68
N ASN A 121 6.61 2.20 13.91
CA ASN A 121 7.61 3.18 13.45
C ASN A 121 7.24 3.92 12.15
N HIS A 122 6.39 3.34 11.31
CA HIS A 122 6.11 3.92 9.99
C HIS A 122 4.64 4.26 9.80
N ILE A 123 3.72 3.36 10.15
CA ILE A 123 2.29 3.60 9.91
C ILE A 123 1.72 4.49 11.02
N TRP A 124 1.87 4.09 12.27
CA TRP A 124 1.38 4.84 13.43
C TRP A 124 2.10 6.18 13.57
N LYS A 125 3.42 6.20 13.36
CA LYS A 125 4.22 7.43 13.41
C LYS A 125 3.73 8.51 12.43
N GLU A 126 3.23 8.10 11.25
CA GLU A 126 2.64 9.04 10.29
C GLU A 126 1.31 9.62 10.81
N LEU A 127 0.48 8.81 11.48
CA LEU A 127 -0.79 9.27 12.07
C LEU A 127 -0.59 10.30 13.20
N GLU A 128 0.58 10.31 13.84
CA GLU A 128 0.94 11.30 14.86
C GLU A 128 1.31 12.66 14.27
N LYS A 129 1.54 12.77 12.96
CA LYS A 129 1.90 14.04 12.34
C LYS A 129 0.70 14.99 12.25
N PRO A 130 0.86 16.29 12.57
CA PRO A 130 -0.23 17.26 12.52
C PRO A 130 -0.82 17.50 11.12
N ASP A 131 -0.03 17.26 10.08
CA ASP A 131 -0.35 17.51 8.67
C ASP A 131 -0.73 16.24 7.89
N ALA A 132 -0.84 15.09 8.57
CA ALA A 132 -1.17 13.83 7.92
C ALA A 132 -2.60 13.84 7.34
N VAL A 133 -2.75 13.37 6.10
CA VAL A 133 -4.06 13.10 5.50
C VAL A 133 -4.62 11.83 6.14
N HIS A 134 -5.45 12.02 7.16
CA HIS A 134 -5.89 10.95 8.05
C HIS A 134 -6.58 9.77 7.35
N PRO A 135 -7.63 9.93 6.51
CA PRO A 135 -8.50 8.80 6.16
C PRO A 135 -7.78 7.59 5.54
N GLU A 136 -6.85 7.84 4.61
CA GLU A 136 -6.17 6.79 3.86
C GLU A 136 -5.10 6.09 4.72
N VAL A 137 -4.41 6.83 5.60
CA VAL A 137 -3.43 6.25 6.53
C VAL A 137 -4.13 5.40 7.60
N TYR A 138 -5.30 5.83 8.09
CA TYR A 138 -6.14 5.00 8.98
C TYR A 138 -6.56 3.69 8.31
N LEU A 139 -6.85 3.70 7.00
CA LEU A 139 -7.18 2.49 6.26
C LEU A 139 -5.99 1.53 6.16
N ASN A 140 -4.76 2.03 5.96
CA ASN A 140 -3.55 1.20 6.00
C ASN A 140 -3.35 0.58 7.38
N ALA A 141 -3.44 1.38 8.45
CA ALA A 141 -3.31 0.91 9.83
C ALA A 141 -4.36 -0.16 10.18
N LEU A 142 -5.64 0.12 9.91
CA LEU A 142 -6.74 -0.80 10.18
C LEU A 142 -6.62 -2.06 9.34
N GLY A 143 -6.26 -1.93 8.06
CA GLY A 143 -6.10 -3.03 7.13
C GLY A 143 -5.00 -4.02 7.56
N LEU A 144 -3.92 -3.54 8.19
CA LEU A 144 -2.89 -4.39 8.78
C LEU A 144 -3.40 -5.10 10.03
N LEU A 145 -3.99 -4.36 10.97
CA LEU A 145 -4.50 -4.92 12.22
C LEU A 145 -5.58 -5.98 12.00
N LEU A 146 -6.46 -5.79 11.01
CA LEU A 146 -7.47 -6.79 10.64
C LEU A 146 -6.83 -8.08 10.12
N ARG A 147 -5.75 -8.00 9.33
CA ARG A 147 -5.02 -9.19 8.86
C ARG A 147 -4.34 -9.94 10.01
N VAL A 148 -3.73 -9.20 10.93
CA VAL A 148 -3.13 -9.77 12.15
C VAL A 148 -4.21 -10.44 13.02
N TYR A 149 -5.38 -9.80 13.17
CA TYR A 149 -6.51 -10.36 13.91
C TYR A 149 -7.02 -11.67 13.31
N VAL A 150 -7.19 -11.74 11.99
CA VAL A 150 -7.62 -12.97 11.30
C VAL A 150 -6.62 -14.12 11.51
N ARG A 151 -5.34 -13.81 11.71
CA ARG A 151 -4.29 -14.80 12.03
C ARG A 151 -4.23 -15.20 13.51
N GLY A 152 -5.03 -14.59 14.38
CA GLY A 152 -5.02 -14.86 15.82
C GLY A 152 -3.83 -14.23 16.56
N GLU A 153 -3.15 -13.27 15.96
CA GLU A 153 -1.88 -12.70 16.45
C GLU A 153 -2.05 -11.29 17.04
N LEU A 154 -3.30 -10.87 17.30
CA LEU A 154 -3.61 -9.50 17.75
C LEU A 154 -3.02 -9.19 19.13
N ASP A 155 -2.80 -10.20 19.98
CA ASP A 155 -2.21 -10.03 21.31
C ASP A 155 -0.84 -9.34 21.27
N VAL A 156 -0.06 -9.57 20.21
CA VAL A 156 1.24 -8.92 19.99
C VAL A 156 1.10 -7.39 19.82
N PHE A 157 -0.05 -6.93 19.32
CA PHE A 157 -0.36 -5.52 19.11
C PHE A 157 -1.04 -4.87 20.33
N GLY A 158 -1.37 -5.64 21.36
CA GLY A 158 -2.00 -5.15 22.59
C GLY A 158 -3.18 -4.20 22.32
N ASN A 159 -3.10 -2.97 22.83
CA ASN A 159 -4.20 -2.00 22.74
C ASN A 159 -4.26 -1.21 21.41
N ARG A 160 -3.41 -1.45 20.41
CA ARG A 160 -3.34 -0.58 19.21
C ARG A 160 -4.65 -0.51 18.42
N LEU A 161 -5.37 -1.62 18.30
CA LEU A 161 -6.69 -1.62 17.66
C LEU A 161 -7.68 -0.72 18.40
N LYS A 162 -7.66 -0.75 19.74
CA LYS A 162 -8.51 0.12 20.56
C LYS A 162 -8.14 1.59 20.37
N VAL A 163 -6.85 1.92 20.47
CA VAL A 163 -6.38 3.30 20.27
C VAL A 163 -6.75 3.82 18.88
N LEU A 164 -6.55 3.02 17.83
CA LEU A 164 -6.94 3.39 16.46
C LEU A 164 -8.45 3.62 16.35
N ALA A 165 -9.28 2.79 16.99
CA ALA A 165 -10.73 2.93 16.98
C ALA A 165 -11.19 4.19 17.73
N ASP A 166 -10.60 4.49 18.88
CA ASP A 166 -10.89 5.70 19.67
C ASP A 166 -10.58 6.96 18.84
N CYS A 167 -9.43 7.00 18.15
CA CYS A 167 -9.06 8.13 17.28
C CYS A 167 -10.04 8.36 16.13
N VAL A 168 -10.58 7.30 15.52
CA VAL A 168 -11.59 7.42 14.44
C VAL A 168 -12.93 7.89 15.00
N ALA A 169 -13.33 7.40 16.18
CA ALA A 169 -14.58 7.81 16.83
C ALA A 169 -14.59 9.30 17.19
N ASP A 170 -13.47 9.84 17.67
CA ASP A 170 -13.33 11.27 17.98
C ASP A 170 -13.48 12.16 16.73
N GLN A 171 -13.03 11.68 15.56
CA GLN A 171 -13.14 12.42 14.29
C GLN A 171 -14.58 12.47 13.73
N VAL A 172 -15.41 11.46 14.03
CA VAL A 172 -16.83 11.41 13.59
C VAL A 172 -17.70 12.46 14.32
N SER A 173 -17.21 13.06 15.40
CA SER A 173 -17.90 14.11 16.14
C SER A 173 -17.88 15.49 15.46
N ILE A 174 -17.22 15.62 14.30
CA ILE A 174 -17.27 16.81 13.44
C ILE A 174 -18.43 16.64 12.42
N PRO A 175 -19.37 17.60 12.25
CA PRO A 175 -20.56 17.41 11.42
C PRO A 175 -20.23 17.06 9.95
N SER A 176 -20.38 15.78 9.64
CA SER A 176 -20.74 15.14 8.37
C SER A 176 -20.46 15.90 7.05
N ILE A 177 -19.38 15.52 6.37
CA ILE A 177 -19.39 15.36 4.91
C ILE A 177 -19.28 13.86 4.62
N PHE A 178 -20.45 13.25 4.45
CA PHE A 178 -20.76 12.02 3.70
C PHE A 178 -19.60 11.05 3.41
N PHE A 179 -19.32 10.12 4.33
CA PHE A 179 -18.58 8.88 4.03
C PHE A 179 -19.59 7.72 3.93
N PRO A 180 -19.91 7.20 2.73
CA PRO A 180 -20.71 5.99 2.62
C PRO A 180 -19.83 4.77 2.95
N LEU A 181 -19.80 4.40 4.24
CA LEU A 181 -19.20 3.16 4.80
C LEU A 181 -19.84 1.85 4.27
N LYS A 182 -20.57 1.86 3.16
CA LYS A 182 -21.34 0.70 2.67
C LYS A 182 -20.56 -0.35 1.89
N ASN A 183 -19.25 -0.18 1.68
CA ASN A 183 -18.44 -1.11 0.87
C ASN A 183 -17.23 -1.74 1.59
N PHE A 184 -17.24 -1.76 2.93
CA PHE A 184 -16.16 -2.27 3.78
C PHE A 184 -15.72 -3.73 3.48
N SER A 185 -16.60 -4.54 2.88
CA SER A 185 -16.34 -5.96 2.60
C SER A 185 -15.64 -6.25 1.27
N LYS A 186 -15.37 -5.25 0.42
CA LYS A 186 -14.89 -5.51 -0.96
C LYS A 186 -13.57 -4.83 -1.35
N LEU A 187 -13.00 -3.96 -0.50
CA LEU A 187 -11.71 -3.32 -0.78
C LEU A 187 -10.50 -4.14 -0.29
N PHE A 188 -10.71 -5.11 0.60
CA PHE A 188 -9.64 -5.87 1.23
C PHE A 188 -9.40 -7.26 0.64
N LEU A 189 -10.16 -7.65 -0.39
CA LEU A 189 -10.03 -8.91 -1.11
C LEU A 189 -9.35 -8.67 -2.47
N VAL A 190 -8.11 -8.18 -2.46
CA VAL A 190 -7.16 -8.70 -3.46
C VAL A 190 -6.97 -10.15 -3.04
N ARG A 191 -7.57 -11.06 -3.80
CA ARG A 191 -7.30 -12.50 -3.67
C ARG A 191 -5.81 -12.69 -3.91
N ILE A 192 -5.09 -13.05 -2.85
CA ILE A 192 -3.93 -13.93 -2.95
C ILE A 192 -4.48 -15.34 -2.87
#